data_AF-A0A920IE89-F1
#
_entry.id   AF-A0A920IE89-F1
#
_cell.length_a   1.000
_cell.length_b   1.000
_cell.length_c   1.000
_cell.angle_alpha   90.00
_cell.angle_beta   90.00
_cell.angle_gamma   90.00
#
_symmetry.space_group_name_H-M   'P 1'
#
loop_
_entity.id
_entity.type
_entity.pdbx_description
1 polymer ?
#
loop_
_entity_poly.entity_id
_entity_poly.type
_entity_poly.pdbx_seq_one_letter_code
_entity_poly.pdbx_strand_id
1 'polypeptide(L)'
;MVVFNGSVARLAKHEMNRLETEGKSVQIYFVGRKAADALGSAISDRTFARVEGVQGTNLGFESASEIASKIITGFEEGQFDAVSVIFNRFVNAITQEVTHTSLFRSR
;
A
#
# COMPACT_ATOMS: atom_id res chain seq x y z
N MET A 1 1.75 -2.84 -3.92
CA MET A 1 0.49 -2.33 -3.33
C MET A 1 0.78 -1.55 -2.07
N VAL A 2 0.32 -0.30 -1.93
CA VAL A 2 0.54 0.53 -0.73
C VAL A 2 -0.68 0.49 0.18
N VAL A 3 -0.53 0.28 1.50
CA VAL A 3 -1.67 0.12 2.45
C VAL A 3 -1.60 1.12 3.60
N PHE A 4 -2.71 1.80 3.89
CA PHE A 4 -2.88 2.70 5.03
C PHE A 4 -4.13 2.34 5.87
N ASN A 5 -3.97 1.83 7.10
CA ASN A 5 -5.03 1.45 8.09
C ASN A 5 -5.58 -0.02 8.01
N GLY A 6 -6.20 -0.51 9.10
CA GLY A 6 -6.65 -1.89 9.26
C GLY A 6 -7.92 -2.28 8.49
N SER A 7 -8.84 -1.35 8.20
CA SER A 7 -9.96 -1.62 7.28
C SER A 7 -9.48 -1.86 5.85
N VAL A 8 -8.41 -1.15 5.48
CA VAL A 8 -7.73 -1.23 4.18
C VAL A 8 -6.97 -2.56 4.05
N ALA A 9 -6.46 -3.10 5.15
CA ALA A 9 -5.81 -4.41 5.21
C ALA A 9 -6.68 -5.54 4.65
N ARG A 10 -7.97 -5.53 4.95
CA ARG A 10 -8.91 -6.57 4.50
C ARG A 10 -9.12 -6.50 2.98
N LEU A 11 -9.27 -5.30 2.43
CA LEU A 11 -9.42 -5.09 0.99
C LEU A 11 -8.12 -5.44 0.24
N ALA A 12 -6.97 -5.05 0.80
CA ALA A 12 -5.65 -5.42 0.32
C ALA A 12 -5.49 -6.94 0.21
N LYS A 13 -5.85 -7.68 1.27
CA LYS A 13 -5.78 -9.15 1.27
C LYS A 13 -6.68 -9.78 0.20
N HIS A 14 -7.89 -9.25 0.02
CA HIS A 14 -8.80 -9.72 -1.01
C HIS A 14 -8.23 -9.49 -2.42
N GLU A 15 -7.71 -8.29 -2.69
CA GLU A 15 -7.13 -7.97 -3.99
C GLU A 15 -5.88 -8.78 -4.30
N MET A 16 -5.05 -9.05 -3.28
CA MET A 16 -3.91 -9.95 -3.42
C MET A 16 -4.33 -11.36 -3.83
N ASN A 17 -5.27 -11.96 -3.08
CA ASN A 17 -5.75 -13.30 -3.40
C ASN A 17 -6.32 -13.36 -4.83
N ARG A 18 -7.01 -12.30 -5.26
CA ARG A 18 -7.53 -12.18 -6.62
C ARG A 18 -6.40 -12.18 -7.65
N LEU A 19 -5.39 -11.31 -7.48
CA LEU A 19 -4.25 -11.21 -8.37
C LEU A 19 -3.41 -12.49 -8.42
N GLU A 20 -3.25 -13.17 -7.28
CA GLU A 20 -2.54 -14.45 -7.20
C GLU A 20 -3.31 -15.58 -7.89
N THR A 21 -4.64 -15.57 -7.77
CA THR A 21 -5.50 -16.51 -8.53
C THR A 21 -5.40 -16.25 -10.04
N GLU A 22 -5.12 -15.01 -10.45
CA GLU A 22 -4.79 -14.64 -11.83
C GLU A 22 -3.34 -14.99 -12.24
N GLY A 23 -2.54 -15.59 -11.35
CA GLY A 23 -1.15 -15.97 -11.60
C GLY A 23 -0.13 -14.82 -11.48
N LYS A 24 -0.50 -13.69 -10.87
CA LYS A 24 0.39 -12.55 -10.67
C LYS A 24 1.07 -12.59 -9.30
N SER A 25 2.33 -12.18 -9.25
CA SER A 25 3.04 -11.98 -7.99
C SER A 25 2.70 -10.60 -7.41
N VAL A 26 2.38 -10.55 -6.12
CA VAL A 26 2.02 -9.29 -5.43
C VAL A 26 2.99 -9.01 -4.30
N GLN A 27 3.56 -7.82 -4.34
CA GLN A 27 4.41 -7.29 -3.29
C GLN A 27 3.71 -6.13 -2.54
N ILE A 28 3.90 -6.08 -1.23
CA ILE A 28 3.24 -5.07 -0.38
C ILE A 28 4.23 -4.10 0.21
N TYR A 29 3.87 -2.83 0.11
CA TYR A 29 4.56 -1.74 0.75
C TYR A 29 3.68 -1.15 1.84
N PHE A 30 4.03 -1.35 3.11
CA PHE A 30 3.28 -0.80 4.23
C PHE A 30 3.69 0.63 4.53
N VAL A 31 2.70 1.51 4.65
CA VAL A 31 2.90 2.91 5.04
C VAL A 31 2.16 3.15 6.36
N GLY A 32 2.93 3.36 7.42
CA GLY A 32 2.44 3.57 8.78
C GLY A 32 2.44 2.29 9.63
N ARG A 33 2.68 2.47 10.93
CA ARG A 33 2.84 1.38 11.91
C ARG A 33 1.61 0.46 12.01
N LYS A 34 0.41 1.08 12.06
CA LYS A 34 -0.87 0.36 12.22
C LYS A 34 -1.26 -0.50 11.01
N ALA A 35 -0.82 -0.15 9.80
CA ALA A 35 -1.25 -0.87 8.60
C ALA A 35 -0.65 -2.29 8.56
N ALA A 36 0.64 -2.40 8.86
CA ALA A 36 1.33 -3.68 8.85
C ALA A 36 0.89 -4.60 9.99
N ASP A 37 0.61 -4.04 11.18
CA ASP A 37 0.09 -4.83 12.31
C ASP A 37 -1.29 -5.44 12.03
N ALA A 38 -2.10 -4.79 11.18
CA ALA A 38 -3.43 -5.26 10.80
C ALA A 38 -3.44 -6.35 9.72
N LEU A 39 -2.41 -6.44 8.85
CA LEU A 39 -2.31 -7.52 7.86
C LEU A 39 -1.76 -8.83 8.45
N GLY A 40 -1.02 -8.74 9.56
CA GLY A 40 -0.53 -9.90 10.33
C GLY A 40 0.55 -10.71 9.61
N SER A 41 1.01 -11.78 10.28
CA SER A 41 2.15 -12.59 9.83
C SER A 41 1.93 -13.32 8.50
N ALA A 42 0.68 -13.62 8.14
CA ALA A 42 0.33 -14.33 6.91
C ALA A 42 0.73 -13.58 5.61
N ILE A 43 1.07 -12.30 5.75
CA ILE A 43 1.41 -11.41 4.64
C ILE A 43 2.82 -10.83 4.83
N SER A 44 3.45 -11.13 5.98
CA SER A 44 4.79 -10.66 6.34
C SER A 44 5.83 -11.13 5.33
N ASP A 45 5.70 -12.35 4.82
CA ASP A 45 6.61 -12.96 3.84
C ASP A 45 6.57 -12.27 2.45
N ARG A 46 5.54 -11.45 2.19
CA ARG A 46 5.32 -10.72 0.93
C ARG A 46 5.52 -9.21 1.07
N THR A 47 6.15 -8.81 2.17
CA THR A 47 6.44 -7.40 2.47
C THR A 47 7.67 -6.98 1.70
N PHE A 48 7.49 -6.07 0.75
CA PHE A 48 8.57 -5.38 0.05
C PHE A 48 9.30 -4.41 0.99
N ALA A 49 8.52 -3.58 1.67
CA ALA A 49 9.05 -2.62 2.63
C ALA A 49 7.97 -2.20 3.62
N ARG A 50 8.40 -1.61 4.74
CA ARG A 50 7.56 -0.97 5.73
C ARG A 50 8.17 0.38 6.07
N VAL A 51 7.38 1.44 5.93
CA VAL A 51 7.73 2.78 6.42
C VAL A 51 6.91 3.06 7.67
N GLU A 52 7.60 3.39 8.75
CA GLU A 52 7.00 3.84 9.99
C GLU A 52 7.25 5.34 10.19
N GLY A 53 6.54 5.98 11.13
CA GLY A 53 6.74 7.39 11.44
C GLY A 53 5.92 8.38 10.62
N VAL A 54 5.06 7.90 9.71
CA VAL A 54 4.14 8.73 8.91
C VAL A 54 2.89 9.16 9.72
N GLN A 55 3.07 9.54 10.99
CA GLN A 55 1.99 9.95 11.89
C GLN A 55 2.03 11.46 12.16
N GLY A 56 0.92 12.13 11.90
CA GLY A 56 0.70 13.55 12.22
C GLY A 56 0.19 14.35 11.02
N THR A 57 -0.29 15.57 11.27
CA THR A 57 -0.72 16.54 10.25
C THR A 57 0.40 16.89 9.26
N ASN A 58 1.66 16.62 9.64
CA ASN A 58 2.84 16.56 8.80
C ASN A 58 2.97 15.19 8.10
N LEU A 59 1.93 14.71 7.45
CA LEU A 59 2.12 13.85 6.28
C LEU A 59 2.66 14.77 5.17
N GLY A 60 3.87 15.28 5.43
CA GLY A 60 4.49 16.32 4.66
C GLY A 60 4.83 15.78 3.28
N PHE A 61 4.91 16.71 2.34
CA PHE A 61 5.35 16.44 0.97
C PHE A 61 6.62 15.57 0.93
N GLU A 62 7.52 15.72 1.91
CA GLU A 62 8.76 14.95 2.05
C GLU A 62 8.52 13.44 2.20
N SER A 63 7.69 12.99 3.14
CA SER A 63 7.39 11.56 3.31
C SER A 63 6.64 10.98 2.11
N ALA A 64 5.75 11.76 1.50
CA ALA A 64 5.07 11.35 0.27
C ALA A 64 6.07 11.22 -0.89
N SER A 65 7.02 12.14 -0.99
CA SER A 65 8.10 12.13 -1.98
C SER A 65 9.01 10.91 -1.80
N GLU A 66 9.42 10.58 -0.57
CA GLU A 66 10.23 9.38 -0.31
C GLU A 66 9.51 8.08 -0.70
N ILE A 67 8.22 7.97 -0.36
CA ILE A 67 7.39 6.82 -0.74
C ILE A 67 7.29 6.72 -2.26
N ALA A 68 7.04 7.85 -2.93
CA ALA A 68 6.96 7.91 -4.39
C ALA A 68 8.30 7.54 -5.04
N SER A 69 9.42 8.08 -4.57
CA SER A 69 10.76 7.77 -5.08
C SER A 69 11.07 6.28 -4.96
N LYS A 70 10.78 5.64 -3.82
CA LYS A 70 10.97 4.18 -3.67
C LYS A 70 10.13 3.36 -4.64
N ILE A 71 8.89 3.79 -4.86
CA ILE A 71 7.98 3.16 -5.82
C ILE A 71 8.51 3.32 -7.26
N ILE A 72 9.03 4.50 -7.61
CA ILE A 72 9.61 4.77 -8.93
C ILE A 72 10.88 3.94 -9.13
N THR A 73 11.80 3.94 -8.17
CA THR A 73 13.04 3.16 -8.27
C THR A 73 12.76 1.66 -8.42
N GLY A 74 11.85 1.09 -7.63
CA GLY A 74 11.50 -0.33 -7.78
C GLY A 74 10.83 -0.65 -9.13
N PHE A 75 10.13 0.32 -9.72
CA PHE A 75 9.58 0.19 -11.07
C PHE A 75 10.70 0.24 -12.12
N GLU A 76 11.63 1.19 -12.02
CA GLU A 76 12.79 1.31 -12.92
C GLU A 76 13.72 0.10 -12.86
N GLU A 77 13.87 -0.51 -11.68
CA GLU A 77 14.62 -1.76 -11.48
C GLU A 77 13.87 -3.01 -11.98
N GLY A 78 12.63 -2.86 -12.46
CA GLY A 78 11.82 -3.97 -12.99
C GLY A 78 11.30 -4.92 -11.91
N GLN A 79 11.21 -4.49 -10.65
CA GLN A 79 10.71 -5.34 -9.57
C GLN A 79 9.19 -5.52 -9.59
N PHE A 80 8.47 -4.60 -10.25
CA PHE A 80 7.03 -4.67 -10.44
C PHE A 80 6.59 -3.86 -11.66
N ASP A 81 5.60 -4.38 -12.40
CA ASP A 81 5.08 -3.74 -13.61
C ASP A 81 3.85 -2.85 -13.36
N ALA A 82 3.23 -2.98 -12.19
CA ALA A 82 2.02 -2.26 -11.84
C ALA A 82 1.99 -1.92 -10.35
N VAL A 83 1.53 -0.71 -10.03
CA VAL A 83 1.42 -0.24 -8.65
C VAL A 83 0.03 0.34 -8.41
N SER A 84 -0.59 -0.19 -7.36
CA SER A 84 -1.83 0.33 -6.78
C SER A 84 -1.63 0.76 -5.33
N VAL A 85 -2.36 1.78 -4.93
CA VAL A 85 -2.47 2.23 -3.54
C VAL A 85 -3.87 1.98 -3.03
N ILE A 86 -3.98 1.45 -1.82
CA ILE A 86 -5.21 1.31 -1.09
C ILE A 86 -5.05 2.13 0.20
N PHE A 87 -5.93 3.09 0.37
CA PHE A 87 -5.88 3.99 1.51
C PHE A 87 -7.28 4.30 1.99
N ASN A 88 -7.39 4.73 3.23
CA ASN A 88 -8.65 5.21 3.77
C ASN A 88 -8.78 6.71 3.49
N ARG A 89 -9.74 7.10 2.66
CA ARG A 89 -10.06 8.49 2.40
C ARG A 89 -10.88 9.02 3.58
N PHE A 90 -10.31 9.98 4.30
CA PHE A 90 -11.01 10.68 5.36
C PHE A 90 -12.07 11.60 4.73
N VAL A 91 -13.35 11.25 4.91
CA VAL A 91 -14.47 12.08 4.47
C VAL A 91 -14.97 12.92 5.64
N ASN A 92 -15.23 12.32 6.80
CA ASN A 92 -15.53 13.00 8.05
C ASN A 92 -15.26 12.08 9.27
N ALA A 93 -15.53 12.57 10.49
CA ALA A 93 -15.25 11.82 11.73
C ALA A 93 -16.01 10.48 11.87
N ILE A 94 -17.15 10.33 11.19
CA ILE A 94 -18.03 9.16 11.23
C ILE A 94 -17.79 8.27 10.00
N THR A 95 -17.50 8.87 8.84
CA THR A 95 -17.38 8.21 7.54
C THR A 95 -15.94 8.21 7.07
N GLN A 96 -15.39 7.01 6.96
CA GLN A 96 -14.09 6.77 6.35
C GLN A 96 -14.27 5.78 5.20
N GLU A 97 -13.88 6.16 3.99
CA GLU A 97 -14.09 5.33 2.79
C GLU A 97 -12.78 4.70 2.32
N VAL A 98 -12.75 3.36 2.29
CA VAL A 98 -11.61 2.61 1.73
C VAL A 98 -11.59 2.80 0.22
N THR A 99 -10.53 3.42 -0.29
CA THR A 99 -10.35 3.72 -1.72
C THR A 99 -9.18 2.90 -2.27
N HIS A 100 -9.38 2.32 -3.46
CA HIS A 100 -8.33 1.69 -4.26
C HIS A 100 -8.07 2.56 -5.49
N THR A 101 -6.81 2.92 -5.71
CA THR A 101 -6.38 3.75 -6.84
C THR A 101 -5.15 3.12 -7.49
N SER A 102 -5.25 2.87 -8.79
CA SER A 102 -4.11 2.46 -9.61
C SER A 102 -3.27 3.69 -9.94
N LEU A 103 -1.96 3.65 -9.64
CA LEU A 103 -1.05 4.76 -9.94
C LEU A 103 -0.53 4.65 -11.37
N PHE A 104 0.01 3.49 -11.73
CA PHE A 104 0.56 3.22 -13.05
C PHE A 104 0.59 1.72 -13.33
N ARG A 105 0.55 1.39 -14.62
CA ARG A 105 0.61 0.03 -15.15
C ARG A 105 1.41 0.09 -16.44
N SER A 106 2.54 -0.62 -16.49
CA SER A 106 3.27 -0.84 -17.74
C SER A 106 2.41 -1.70 -18.67
N ARG A 107 2.44 -1.37 -19.96
CA ARG A 107 1.51 -1.88 -20.98
C ARG A 107 1.97 -3.22 -21.54
#